data_AF-A0A142YJF2-F1
#
_entry.id   AF-A0A142YJF2-F1
#
_cell.length_a   1.000
_cell.length_b   1.000
_cell.length_c   1.000
_cell.angle_alpha   90.00
_cell.angle_beta   90.00
_cell.angle_gamma   90.00
#
_symmetry.space_group_name_H-M   'P 1'
#
loop_
_entity.id
_entity.type
_entity.pdbx_description
1 polymer ?
#
loop_
_entity_poly.entity_id
_entity_poly.type
_entity_poly.pdbx_seq_one_letter_code
_entity_poly.pdbx_strand_id
1 'polypeptide(L)'
;MQPRDLSLRTDLSAPTPAIPRQSVRSRTLATAALLSLCLVAVSMLGRYLWSEWQNLLGEEEAAAASAVVGYPNIYPRVSRAAKPVPSLRVEGDRVLVWSGWESGRGHAWFTLGRDECDPTTLGDPVGRDVAQAIDYPAVETNGGPIWGRIPAAADVVGLSVGKTRCAYPMTVLAKVLVVNDVVDGTPFLLHLDPFMGPEDDVAIYDPRIEGHRITLGSTGFSARGHHVLYDRGTESLWTENDDALVSFSGPHKGKKLALVRHLRPQAWSEWKDENPESRLLVGSLARTAGLPSD
;
A
#
# COMPACT_ATOMS: atom_id res chain seq x y z
N MET A 1 -46.81 92.07 -25.76
CA MET A 1 -47.20 92.70 -27.03
C MET A 1 -46.08 92.44 -28.03
N GLN A 2 -46.33 91.57 -29.04
CA GLN A 2 -45.55 91.32 -30.28
C GLN A 2 -44.07 90.84 -30.15
N PRO A 3 -43.42 90.40 -31.26
CA PRO A 3 -43.66 89.21 -32.08
C PRO A 3 -42.37 88.36 -32.23
N ARG A 4 -42.41 87.17 -32.84
CA ARG A 4 -41.30 86.70 -33.70
C ARG A 4 -41.68 85.49 -34.53
N ASP A 5 -41.70 85.74 -35.82
CA ASP A 5 -41.63 84.79 -36.91
C ASP A 5 -40.20 84.20 -36.96
N LEU A 6 -40.08 82.89 -37.21
CA LEU A 6 -38.82 82.22 -37.56
C LEU A 6 -39.15 80.83 -38.14
N SER A 7 -39.21 80.80 -39.46
CA SER A 7 -39.15 79.59 -40.27
C SER A 7 -37.81 78.88 -40.08
N LEU A 8 -37.82 77.59 -39.77
CA LEU A 8 -36.61 76.76 -39.74
C LEU A 8 -36.91 75.28 -40.05
N ARG A 9 -36.30 74.84 -41.15
CA ARG A 9 -35.69 73.52 -41.42
C ARG A 9 -36.56 72.26 -41.35
N THR A 10 -36.78 71.70 -42.53
CA THR A 10 -37.02 70.28 -42.76
C THR A 10 -35.71 69.53 -42.56
N ASP A 11 -35.61 68.71 -41.51
CA ASP A 11 -34.46 67.84 -41.23
C ASP A 11 -34.84 66.40 -41.63
N LEU A 12 -34.27 65.91 -42.74
CA LEU A 12 -34.43 64.54 -43.22
C LEU A 12 -33.54 63.62 -42.38
N SER A 13 -34.11 63.01 -41.34
CA SER A 13 -33.43 61.96 -40.57
C SER A 13 -33.31 60.68 -41.40
N ALA A 14 -32.08 60.18 -41.55
CA ALA A 14 -31.76 58.94 -42.27
C ALA A 14 -32.43 57.69 -41.64
N PRO A 15 -32.77 56.66 -42.42
CA PRO A 15 -33.34 55.42 -41.88
C PRO A 15 -32.33 54.65 -41.02
N THR A 16 -32.79 54.21 -39.85
CA THR A 16 -32.05 53.36 -38.90
C THR A 16 -31.58 52.06 -39.58
N PRO A 17 -30.32 51.60 -39.43
CA PRO A 17 -29.87 50.35 -40.00
C PRO A 17 -30.63 49.15 -39.41
N ALA A 18 -31.10 48.26 -40.26
CA ALA A 18 -31.81 47.04 -39.83
C ALA A 18 -30.82 46.09 -39.13
N ILE A 19 -31.08 45.82 -37.85
CA ILE A 19 -30.34 44.80 -37.09
C ILE A 19 -30.69 43.43 -37.71
N PRO A 20 -29.70 42.61 -38.15
CA PRO A 20 -29.99 41.29 -38.72
C PRO A 20 -30.68 40.42 -37.67
N ARG A 21 -31.97 40.09 -37.91
CA ARG A 21 -32.74 39.16 -37.06
C ARG A 21 -32.18 37.76 -37.26
N GLN A 22 -31.37 37.27 -36.32
CA GLN A 22 -31.03 35.85 -36.28
C GLN A 22 -32.32 35.02 -36.18
N SER A 23 -32.51 34.09 -37.13
CA SER A 23 -33.75 33.31 -37.21
C SER A 23 -33.90 32.40 -35.99
N VAL A 24 -35.13 32.26 -35.47
CA VAL A 24 -35.43 31.38 -34.33
C VAL A 24 -34.92 29.93 -34.56
N ARG A 25 -34.87 29.49 -35.83
CA ARG A 25 -34.35 28.18 -36.25
C ARG A 25 -32.86 27.96 -35.96
N SER A 26 -32.02 29.00 -36.04
CA SER A 26 -30.58 28.85 -35.74
C SER A 26 -30.33 28.71 -34.24
N ARG A 27 -31.14 29.38 -33.41
CA ARG A 27 -31.11 29.23 -31.94
C ARG A 27 -31.54 27.83 -31.50
N THR A 28 -32.60 27.28 -32.10
CA THR A 28 -33.08 25.92 -31.77
C THR A 28 -32.09 24.83 -32.17
N LEU A 29 -31.38 25.00 -33.29
CA LEU A 29 -30.33 24.06 -33.70
C LEU A 29 -29.11 24.13 -32.78
N ALA A 30 -28.69 25.34 -32.40
CA ALA A 30 -27.58 25.53 -31.48
C ALA A 30 -27.89 24.95 -30.09
N THR A 31 -29.10 25.15 -29.55
CA THR A 31 -29.51 24.54 -28.28
C THR A 31 -29.62 23.02 -28.37
N ALA A 32 -30.16 22.47 -29.46
CA ALA A 32 -30.22 21.02 -29.66
C ALA A 32 -28.81 20.39 -29.74
N ALA A 33 -27.87 21.04 -30.42
CA ALA A 33 -26.47 20.60 -30.48
C ALA A 33 -25.81 20.64 -29.10
N LEU A 34 -26.04 21.70 -28.32
CA LEU A 34 -25.52 21.83 -26.95
C LEU A 34 -26.09 20.77 -26.01
N LEU A 35 -27.40 20.51 -26.09
CA LEU A 35 -28.05 19.45 -25.32
C LEU A 35 -27.51 18.07 -25.70
N SER A 36 -27.25 17.83 -26.98
CA SER A 36 -26.66 16.57 -27.46
C SER A 36 -25.24 16.39 -26.93
N LEU A 37 -24.42 17.44 -26.95
CA LEU A 37 -23.07 17.41 -26.41
C LEU A 37 -23.07 17.16 -24.88
N CYS A 38 -23.96 17.83 -24.16
CA CYS A 38 -24.16 17.58 -22.72
C CYS A 38 -24.60 16.14 -22.46
N LEU A 39 -25.52 15.60 -23.26
CA LEU A 39 -25.99 14.21 -23.12
C LEU A 39 -24.85 13.21 -23.34
N VAL A 40 -24.01 13.43 -24.36
CA VAL A 40 -22.81 12.62 -24.62
C VAL A 40 -21.85 12.71 -23.44
N ALA A 41 -21.54 13.91 -22.96
CA ALA A 41 -20.66 14.11 -21.81
C ALA A 41 -21.18 13.40 -20.54
N VAL A 42 -22.47 13.56 -20.22
CA VAL A 42 -23.13 12.88 -19.09
C VAL A 42 -23.09 11.36 -19.26
N SER A 43 -23.28 10.85 -20.48
CA SER A 43 -23.22 9.42 -20.73
C SER A 43 -21.82 8.83 -20.56
N MET A 44 -20.78 9.54 -21.01
CA MET A 44 -19.38 9.10 -20.85
C MET A 44 -18.95 9.17 -19.39
N LEU A 45 -19.22 10.30 -18.71
CA LEU A 45 -18.91 10.48 -17.30
C LEU A 45 -19.73 9.50 -16.44
N GLY A 46 -20.99 9.27 -16.79
CA GLY A 46 -21.87 8.31 -16.11
C GLY A 46 -21.38 6.88 -16.24
N ARG A 47 -20.87 6.46 -17.41
CA ARG A 47 -20.26 5.12 -17.58
C ARG A 47 -19.01 4.96 -16.73
N TYR A 48 -18.15 5.98 -16.68
CA TYR A 48 -16.95 5.97 -15.86
C TYR A 48 -17.28 5.93 -14.36
N LEU A 49 -18.18 6.80 -13.90
CA LEU A 49 -18.62 6.80 -12.51
C LEU A 49 -19.34 5.49 -12.14
N TRP A 50 -20.08 4.89 -13.07
CA TRP A 50 -20.71 3.59 -12.86
C TRP A 50 -19.68 2.47 -12.71
N SER A 51 -18.60 2.46 -13.51
CA SER A 51 -17.53 1.46 -13.33
C SER A 51 -16.80 1.64 -12.01
N GLU A 52 -16.45 2.88 -11.62
CA GLU A 52 -15.83 3.17 -10.32
C GLU A 52 -16.75 2.76 -9.16
N TRP A 53 -18.04 3.04 -9.28
CA TRP A 53 -19.04 2.64 -8.28
C TRP A 53 -19.16 1.11 -8.15
N GLN A 54 -19.14 0.38 -9.27
CA GLN A 54 -19.17 -1.08 -9.26
C GLN A 54 -17.87 -1.66 -8.66
N ASN A 55 -16.72 -1.06 -8.95
CA ASN A 55 -15.45 -1.44 -8.33
C ASN A 55 -15.49 -1.22 -6.81
N LEU A 56 -15.95 -0.06 -6.36
CA LEU A 56 -16.10 0.26 -4.93
C LEU A 56 -17.05 -0.70 -4.22
N LEU A 57 -18.20 -1.04 -4.83
CA LEU A 57 -19.12 -2.03 -4.27
C LEU A 57 -18.46 -3.42 -4.20
N GLY A 58 -17.70 -3.82 -5.23
CA GLY A 58 -16.94 -5.07 -5.21
C GLY A 58 -15.86 -5.09 -4.12
N GLU A 59 -15.16 -3.98 -3.92
CA GLU A 59 -14.19 -3.80 -2.84
C GLU A 59 -14.84 -3.86 -1.46
N GLU A 60 -16.02 -3.25 -1.28
CA GLU A 60 -16.77 -3.28 -0.02
C GLU A 60 -17.28 -4.70 0.29
N GLU A 61 -17.83 -5.40 -0.71
CA GLU A 61 -18.26 -6.80 -0.57
C GLU A 61 -17.07 -7.73 -0.28
N ALA A 62 -15.93 -7.55 -0.95
CA ALA A 62 -14.70 -8.31 -0.69
C ALA A 62 -14.12 -8.01 0.70
N ALA A 63 -14.15 -6.75 1.14
CA ALA A 63 -13.71 -6.35 2.48
C ALA A 63 -14.62 -6.94 3.57
N ALA A 64 -15.94 -6.88 3.39
CA ALA A 64 -16.91 -7.49 4.29
C ALA A 64 -16.77 -9.02 4.32
N ALA A 65 -16.57 -9.64 3.15
CA ALA A 65 -16.36 -11.07 3.01
C ALA A 65 -14.97 -11.55 3.46
N SER A 66 -14.04 -10.67 3.82
CA SER A 66 -12.70 -11.03 4.31
C SER A 66 -12.44 -10.61 5.76
N ALA A 67 -13.40 -9.92 6.39
CA ALA A 67 -13.30 -9.43 7.77
C ALA A 67 -13.39 -10.56 8.80
N VAL A 68 -12.29 -11.30 8.99
CA VAL A 68 -12.11 -12.21 10.13
C VAL A 68 -11.93 -11.37 11.40
N VAL A 69 -12.86 -11.51 12.34
CA VAL A 69 -12.81 -10.87 13.66
C VAL A 69 -11.68 -11.50 14.49
N GLY A 70 -10.55 -10.80 14.55
CA GLY A 70 -9.48 -10.96 15.54
C GLY A 70 -8.48 -12.08 15.26
N TYR A 71 -7.28 -11.71 14.80
CA TYR A 71 -6.10 -12.57 14.88
C TYR A 71 -5.32 -12.23 16.16
N PRO A 72 -4.97 -13.21 17.02
CA PRO A 72 -4.20 -12.95 18.22
C PRO A 72 -2.88 -12.23 17.93
N ASN A 73 -2.63 -11.18 18.71
CA ASN A 73 -1.42 -10.35 18.66
C ASN A 73 -1.11 -9.73 17.28
N ILE A 74 -2.13 -9.43 16.48
CA ILE A 74 -2.00 -8.65 15.25
C ILE A 74 -2.71 -7.31 15.44
N TYR A 75 -1.92 -6.27 15.70
CA TYR A 75 -2.39 -4.89 15.84
C TYR A 75 -1.24 -3.92 15.50
N PRO A 76 -1.54 -2.73 14.97
CA PRO A 76 -0.51 -1.75 14.68
C PRO A 76 0.12 -1.23 15.96
N ARG A 77 1.44 -1.04 15.97
CA ARG A 77 2.18 -0.44 17.10
C ARG A 77 2.61 0.99 16.78
N VAL A 78 1.64 1.88 16.77
CA VAL A 78 1.88 3.30 16.51
C VAL A 78 2.64 3.95 17.66
N SER A 79 3.69 4.72 17.36
CA SER A 79 4.36 5.57 18.33
C SER A 79 3.39 6.59 18.92
N ARG A 80 3.29 6.66 20.25
CA ARG A 80 2.48 7.69 20.93
C ARG A 80 3.11 9.08 20.90
N ALA A 81 4.43 9.15 20.72
CA ALA A 81 5.12 10.42 20.56
C ALA A 81 4.93 10.96 19.15
N ALA A 82 4.67 12.26 19.04
CA ALA A 82 4.60 12.95 17.77
C ALA A 82 5.93 12.81 17.03
N LYS A 83 5.86 12.51 15.73
CA LYS A 83 7.02 12.48 14.85
C LYS A 83 7.67 13.88 14.80
N PRO A 84 9.00 13.98 14.93
CA PRO A 84 9.68 15.27 14.86
C PRO A 84 9.63 15.85 13.45
N VAL A 85 9.67 17.17 13.33
CA VAL A 85 9.77 17.89 12.05
C VAL A 85 11.11 18.65 12.05
N PRO A 86 12.06 18.32 11.15
CA PRO A 86 11.98 17.28 10.12
C PRO A 86 12.20 15.86 10.68
N SER A 87 11.50 14.89 10.07
CA SER A 87 11.56 13.44 10.34
C SER A 87 12.68 12.71 9.59
N LEU A 88 13.26 13.39 8.61
CA LEU A 88 14.46 13.00 7.88
C LEU A 88 15.48 14.13 8.02
N ARG A 89 16.72 13.80 8.39
CA ARG A 89 17.79 14.79 8.59
C ARG A 89 19.03 14.34 7.85
N VAL A 90 19.76 15.32 7.32
CA VAL A 90 21.09 15.08 6.75
C VAL A 90 22.09 15.80 7.65
N GLU A 91 22.98 15.02 8.25
CA GLU A 91 23.99 15.49 9.21
C GLU A 91 25.37 15.06 8.72
N GLY A 92 26.04 15.94 7.97
CA GLY A 92 27.35 15.63 7.36
C GLY A 92 27.25 14.52 6.30
N ASP A 93 27.89 13.38 6.58
CA ASP A 93 27.84 12.18 5.73
C ASP A 93 26.70 11.22 6.08
N ARG A 94 25.86 11.56 7.06
CA ARG A 94 24.78 10.69 7.56
C ARG A 94 23.42 11.19 7.16
N VAL A 95 22.53 10.23 6.95
CA VAL A 95 21.10 10.42 6.80
C VAL A 95 20.43 9.76 7.99
N LEU A 96 19.69 10.55 8.78
CA LEU A 96 18.90 10.07 9.90
C LEU A 96 17.44 10.01 9.50
N VAL A 97 16.85 8.82 9.62
CA VAL A 97 15.43 8.59 9.33
C VAL A 97 14.73 8.23 10.63
N TRP A 98 13.74 9.00 11.02
CA TRP A 98 13.03 8.80 12.28
C TRP A 98 12.40 7.40 12.35
N SER A 99 12.66 6.67 13.44
CA SER A 99 12.20 5.30 13.60
C SER A 99 11.21 5.12 14.75
N GLY A 100 10.90 6.16 15.51
CA GLY A 100 9.96 6.05 16.63
C GLY A 100 10.44 6.78 17.89
N TRP A 101 9.89 6.37 19.02
CA TRP A 101 10.25 6.89 20.33
C TRP A 101 10.43 5.76 21.33
N GLU A 102 11.51 5.86 22.10
CA GLU A 102 11.89 4.89 23.12
C GLU A 102 11.89 5.57 24.49
N SER A 103 11.25 4.94 25.47
CA SER A 103 11.21 5.45 26.84
C SER A 103 12.62 5.55 27.42
N GLY A 104 12.97 6.73 27.95
CA GLY A 104 14.30 7.02 28.49
C GLY A 104 15.37 7.38 27.45
N ARG A 105 15.16 7.10 26.16
CA ARG A 105 16.11 7.44 25.07
C ARG A 105 15.60 8.59 24.17
N GLY A 106 14.30 8.77 24.06
CA GLY A 106 13.69 9.79 23.20
C GLY A 106 13.48 9.29 21.77
N HIS A 107 13.60 10.19 20.79
CA HIS A 107 13.45 9.82 19.38
C HIS A 107 14.56 8.88 18.93
N ALA A 108 14.16 7.76 18.33
CA ALA A 108 15.05 6.80 17.69
C ALA A 108 15.16 7.09 16.19
N TRP A 109 16.28 6.67 15.61
CA TRP A 109 16.64 6.97 14.22
C TRP A 109 17.36 5.78 13.59
N PHE A 110 16.99 5.44 12.36
CA PHE A 110 17.89 4.68 11.48
C PHE A 110 18.96 5.63 10.95
N THR A 111 20.20 5.14 10.84
CA THR A 111 21.34 5.91 10.35
C THR A 111 21.88 5.25 9.09
N LEU A 112 21.98 6.02 8.02
CA LEU A 112 22.53 5.58 6.74
C LEU A 112 23.69 6.49 6.34
N GLY A 113 24.64 5.99 5.57
CA GLY A 113 25.59 6.84 4.87
C GLY A 113 24.93 7.55 3.68
N ARG A 114 25.36 8.78 3.39
CA ARG A 114 24.84 9.59 2.29
C ARG A 114 25.20 9.03 0.90
N ASP A 115 26.25 8.21 0.82
CA ASP A 115 26.63 7.44 -0.36
C ASP A 115 25.76 6.17 -0.56
N GLU A 116 25.05 5.73 0.48
CA GLU A 116 24.28 4.49 0.48
C GLU A 116 22.87 4.66 -0.07
N CYS A 117 22.31 5.85 0.12
CA CYS A 117 20.96 6.17 -0.30
C CYS A 117 20.83 7.68 -0.56
N ASP A 118 20.19 8.03 -1.68
CA ASP A 118 19.76 9.41 -1.93
C ASP A 118 18.57 9.73 -1.01
N PRO A 119 18.71 10.69 -0.07
CA PRO A 119 17.64 11.03 0.88
C PRO A 119 16.36 11.50 0.21
N THR A 120 16.42 12.02 -1.02
CA THR A 120 15.25 12.48 -1.76
C THR A 120 14.37 11.34 -2.27
N THR A 121 14.92 10.12 -2.29
CA THR A 121 14.20 8.90 -2.70
C THR A 121 13.51 8.18 -1.54
N LEU A 122 13.67 8.70 -0.32
CA LEU A 122 13.08 8.13 0.89
C LEU A 122 11.66 8.65 1.09
N GLY A 123 10.74 7.72 1.38
CA GLY A 123 9.38 8.03 1.80
C GLY A 123 9.32 8.58 3.23
N ASP A 124 8.20 9.21 3.56
CA ASP A 124 7.98 9.76 4.91
C ASP A 124 7.85 8.62 5.95
N PRO A 125 8.68 8.58 7.00
CA PRO A 125 8.63 7.49 7.96
C PRO A 125 7.41 7.55 8.87
N VAL A 126 6.77 6.41 9.09
CA VAL A 126 5.72 6.21 10.10
C VAL A 126 6.25 5.61 11.41
N GLY A 127 7.50 5.15 11.41
CA GLY A 127 8.18 4.54 12.54
C GLY A 127 8.31 3.02 12.41
N ARG A 128 9.35 2.46 13.03
CA ARG A 128 9.68 1.03 12.95
C ARG A 128 8.60 0.18 13.62
N ASP A 129 8.37 -0.99 13.04
CA ASP A 129 7.43 -2.01 13.51
C ASP A 129 6.00 -1.48 13.78
N VAL A 130 5.57 -0.40 13.10
CA VAL A 130 4.15 0.01 13.11
C VAL A 130 3.29 -1.12 12.54
N ALA A 131 3.66 -1.63 11.36
CA ALA A 131 3.28 -2.96 10.92
C ALA A 131 4.25 -3.95 11.58
N GLN A 132 3.77 -4.64 12.62
CA GLN A 132 4.62 -5.53 13.40
C GLN A 132 4.78 -6.86 12.67
N ALA A 133 6.01 -7.17 12.23
CA ALA A 133 6.34 -8.46 11.63
C ALA A 133 6.03 -9.62 12.61
N ILE A 134 5.59 -10.75 12.07
CA ILE A 134 5.37 -11.98 12.83
C ILE A 134 6.67 -12.77 12.87
N ASP A 135 7.15 -13.07 14.08
CA ASP A 135 8.39 -13.85 14.26
C ASP A 135 8.15 -15.27 14.73
N TYR A 136 7.02 -15.45 15.39
CA TYR A 136 6.58 -16.71 15.96
C TYR A 136 5.14 -16.93 15.51
N PRO A 137 4.93 -17.47 14.29
CA PRO A 137 3.61 -17.75 13.77
C PRO A 137 2.77 -18.59 14.73
N ALA A 138 1.60 -18.09 15.12
CA ALA A 138 0.56 -18.90 15.72
C ALA A 138 -0.19 -19.62 14.60
N VAL A 139 -0.32 -20.94 14.70
CA VAL A 139 -0.90 -21.76 13.63
C VAL A 139 -1.99 -22.69 14.10
N GLU A 140 -3.00 -22.87 13.25
CA GLU A 140 -4.01 -23.91 13.36
C GLU A 140 -3.76 -24.96 12.27
N THR A 141 -3.96 -26.24 12.59
CA THR A 141 -3.80 -27.38 11.66
C THR A 141 -5.00 -28.29 11.79
N ASN A 142 -5.48 -28.85 10.68
CA ASN A 142 -6.65 -29.76 10.67
C ASN A 142 -7.92 -29.12 11.27
N GLY A 143 -8.10 -27.81 11.09
CA GLY A 143 -9.21 -27.05 11.66
C GLY A 143 -8.83 -26.18 12.85
N GLY A 144 -9.84 -25.58 13.47
CA GLY A 144 -9.71 -24.65 14.59
C GLY A 144 -10.71 -23.50 14.53
N PRO A 145 -10.83 -22.69 15.59
CA PRO A 145 -11.78 -21.58 15.64
C PRO A 145 -11.60 -20.56 14.53
N ILE A 146 -10.36 -20.19 14.16
CA ILE A 146 -10.11 -19.21 13.10
C ILE A 146 -10.25 -19.87 11.73
N TRP A 147 -9.73 -21.08 11.57
CA TRP A 147 -9.90 -21.90 10.36
C TRP A 147 -11.36 -22.01 9.91
N GLY A 148 -12.27 -22.28 10.84
CA GLY A 148 -13.70 -22.39 10.56
C GLY A 148 -14.40 -21.06 10.24
N ARG A 149 -13.72 -19.92 10.46
CA ARG A 149 -14.26 -18.57 10.25
C ARG A 149 -13.70 -17.88 9.01
N ILE A 150 -12.63 -18.40 8.39
CA ILE A 150 -12.12 -17.84 7.14
C ILE A 150 -13.17 -18.05 6.04
N PRO A 151 -13.67 -16.98 5.42
CA PRO A 151 -14.65 -17.08 4.35
C PRO A 151 -14.07 -17.80 3.13
N ALA A 152 -14.91 -18.54 2.39
CA ALA A 152 -14.47 -19.37 1.27
C ALA A 152 -13.70 -18.57 0.20
N ALA A 153 -14.19 -17.37 -0.11
CA ALA A 153 -13.60 -16.48 -1.11
C ALA A 153 -12.45 -15.61 -0.57
N ALA A 154 -12.06 -15.74 0.70
CA ALA A 154 -10.97 -14.93 1.24
C ALA A 154 -9.63 -15.38 0.64
N ASP A 155 -8.80 -14.40 0.27
CA ASP A 155 -7.50 -14.68 -0.34
C ASP A 155 -6.47 -15.19 0.67
N VAL A 156 -5.77 -16.24 0.26
CA VAL A 156 -4.60 -16.80 0.93
C VAL A 156 -3.45 -16.97 -0.06
N VAL A 157 -2.22 -16.90 0.42
CA VAL A 157 -1.08 -17.46 -0.31
C VAL A 157 -0.68 -18.81 0.27
N GLY A 158 -0.48 -19.77 -0.62
CA GLY A 158 -0.15 -21.14 -0.27
C GLY A 158 1.33 -21.45 -0.48
N LEU A 159 2.00 -21.98 0.55
CA LEU A 159 3.39 -22.45 0.45
C LEU A 159 3.45 -23.96 0.68
N SER A 160 4.09 -24.67 -0.25
CA SER A 160 4.34 -26.11 -0.13
C SER A 160 5.83 -26.37 0.11
N VAL A 161 6.17 -26.94 1.26
CA VAL A 161 7.54 -27.32 1.63
C VAL A 161 7.56 -28.80 1.97
N GLY A 162 8.16 -29.62 1.12
CA GLY A 162 8.14 -31.08 1.28
C GLY A 162 6.69 -31.60 1.40
N LYS A 163 6.35 -32.17 2.55
CA LYS A 163 4.99 -32.65 2.86
C LYS A 163 4.11 -31.62 3.57
N THR A 164 4.72 -30.58 4.12
CA THR A 164 4.00 -29.51 4.83
C THR A 164 3.39 -28.54 3.83
N ARG A 165 2.15 -28.13 4.13
CA ARG A 165 1.38 -27.15 3.37
C ARG A 165 1.04 -26.02 4.32
N CYS A 166 1.29 -24.79 3.92
CA CYS A 166 1.04 -23.60 4.73
C CYS A 166 0.07 -22.68 3.98
N ALA A 167 -0.91 -22.12 4.68
CA ALA A 167 -1.77 -21.05 4.21
C ALA A 167 -1.50 -19.78 5.02
N TYR A 168 -1.26 -18.68 4.31
CA TYR A 168 -1.09 -17.35 4.92
C TYR A 168 -2.20 -16.43 4.40
N PRO A 169 -3.17 -16.04 5.23
CA PRO A 169 -4.23 -15.14 4.80
C PRO A 169 -3.70 -13.77 4.38
N MET A 170 -4.14 -13.27 3.22
CA MET A 170 -3.75 -11.95 2.74
C MET A 170 -4.17 -10.84 3.70
N THR A 171 -5.31 -11.00 4.40
CA THR A 171 -5.77 -10.08 5.44
C THR A 171 -4.84 -9.99 6.65
N VAL A 172 -4.05 -11.04 6.92
CA VAL A 172 -2.99 -11.02 7.93
C VAL A 172 -1.75 -10.35 7.36
N LEU A 173 -1.30 -10.80 6.18
CA LEU A 173 -0.10 -10.29 5.53
C LEU A 173 -0.17 -8.78 5.28
N ALA A 174 -1.32 -8.25 4.86
CA ALA A 174 -1.53 -6.81 4.67
C ALA A 174 -1.39 -5.97 5.97
N LYS A 175 -1.54 -6.59 7.15
CA LYS A 175 -1.39 -5.91 8.45
C LYS A 175 0.04 -5.97 9.00
N VAL A 176 0.74 -7.07 8.73
CA VAL A 176 2.06 -7.34 9.34
C VAL A 176 3.22 -7.13 8.37
N LEU A 177 2.94 -7.20 7.07
CA LEU A 177 3.83 -7.05 5.90
C LEU A 177 4.98 -8.06 5.81
N VAL A 178 5.44 -8.59 6.94
CA VAL A 178 6.59 -9.49 7.06
C VAL A 178 6.25 -10.64 8.01
N VAL A 179 6.59 -11.86 7.60
CA VAL A 179 6.51 -13.06 8.45
C VAL A 179 7.85 -13.81 8.38
N ASN A 180 8.52 -13.92 9.51
CA ASN A 180 9.73 -14.73 9.70
C ASN A 180 9.31 -16.13 10.15
N ASP A 181 9.05 -17.04 9.23
CA ASP A 181 8.55 -18.39 9.52
C ASP A 181 9.66 -19.45 9.50
N VAL A 182 9.39 -20.59 10.15
CA VAL A 182 10.21 -21.80 10.05
C VAL A 182 9.26 -22.96 9.74
N VAL A 183 9.42 -23.54 8.56
CA VAL A 183 8.59 -24.65 8.07
C VAL A 183 9.49 -25.86 7.91
N ASP A 184 9.17 -26.96 8.61
CA ASP A 184 9.98 -28.18 8.64
C ASP A 184 11.48 -27.93 8.91
N GLY A 185 11.78 -26.97 9.80
CA GLY A 185 13.15 -26.58 10.15
C GLY A 185 13.84 -25.66 9.14
N THR A 186 13.20 -25.34 8.01
CA THR A 186 13.73 -24.40 7.01
C THR A 186 13.18 -23.00 7.25
N PRO A 187 14.04 -21.97 7.43
CA PRO A 187 13.57 -20.61 7.63
C PRO A 187 13.12 -19.98 6.30
N PHE A 188 12.02 -19.25 6.35
CA PHE A 188 11.49 -18.48 5.23
C PHE A 188 11.12 -17.08 5.70
N LEU A 189 11.41 -16.08 4.85
CA LEU A 189 10.92 -14.72 5.01
C LEU A 189 9.82 -14.49 3.98
N LEU A 190 8.58 -14.33 4.44
CA LEU A 190 7.49 -13.85 3.60
C LEU A 190 7.44 -12.34 3.69
N HIS A 191 7.38 -11.67 2.55
CA HIS A 191 7.30 -10.22 2.47
C HIS A 191 6.23 -9.83 1.44
N LEU A 192 5.25 -9.08 1.93
CA LEU A 192 4.29 -8.35 1.11
C LEU A 192 4.72 -6.88 1.10
N ASP A 193 5.17 -6.40 -0.05
CA ASP A 193 5.51 -4.98 -0.23
C ASP A 193 4.23 -4.18 -0.55
N PRO A 194 3.77 -3.28 0.34
CA PRO A 194 2.56 -2.49 0.13
C PRO A 194 2.69 -1.42 -0.96
N PHE A 195 3.89 -1.19 -1.49
CA PHE A 195 4.12 -0.24 -2.59
C PHE A 195 4.15 -0.91 -3.97
N MET A 196 4.07 -2.24 -3.99
CA MET A 196 3.82 -3.03 -5.18
C MET A 196 2.30 -3.02 -5.44
N GLY A 197 1.91 -3.12 -6.72
CA GLY A 197 0.52 -3.05 -7.16
C GLY A 197 -0.38 -4.14 -6.57
N PRO A 198 -1.71 -3.98 -6.67
CA PRO A 198 -2.70 -4.86 -6.04
C PRO A 198 -2.71 -6.30 -6.56
N GLU A 199 -2.04 -6.58 -7.69
CA GLU A 199 -1.88 -7.93 -8.25
C GLU A 199 -0.56 -8.61 -7.85
N ASP A 200 0.27 -7.97 -7.03
CA ASP A 200 1.62 -8.44 -6.80
C ASP A 200 1.70 -9.60 -5.79
N ASP A 201 2.56 -10.55 -6.17
CA ASP A 201 2.77 -11.80 -5.46
C ASP A 201 3.51 -11.58 -4.13
N VAL A 202 3.23 -12.41 -3.12
CA VAL A 202 4.00 -12.42 -1.88
C VAL A 202 5.38 -13.03 -2.16
N ALA A 203 6.45 -12.27 -1.93
CA ALA A 203 7.81 -12.74 -2.12
C ALA A 203 8.26 -13.61 -0.94
N ILE A 204 8.91 -14.73 -1.26
CA ILE A 204 9.49 -15.66 -0.29
C ILE A 204 10.99 -15.65 -0.48
N TYR A 205 11.73 -15.28 0.57
CA TYR A 205 13.19 -15.27 0.56
C TYR A 205 13.77 -16.32 1.51
N ASP A 206 14.98 -16.79 1.21
CA ASP A 206 15.83 -17.52 2.16
C ASP A 206 16.55 -16.51 3.05
N PRO A 207 16.19 -16.38 4.35
CA PRO A 207 16.72 -15.35 5.22
C PRO A 207 18.08 -15.73 5.82
N ARG A 208 18.89 -16.53 5.11
CA ARG A 208 20.21 -16.95 5.59
C ARG A 208 21.34 -16.22 4.87
N ILE A 209 22.24 -15.64 5.64
CA ILE A 209 23.53 -15.13 5.18
C ILE A 209 24.59 -16.08 5.69
N GLU A 210 25.34 -16.70 4.78
CA GLU A 210 26.44 -17.60 5.16
C GLU A 210 25.99 -18.71 6.14
N GLY A 211 24.77 -19.22 5.94
CA GLY A 211 24.16 -20.26 6.79
C GLY A 211 23.47 -19.74 8.06
N HIS A 212 23.64 -18.47 8.43
CA HIS A 212 23.06 -17.87 9.63
C HIS A 212 21.75 -17.17 9.29
N ARG A 213 20.68 -17.51 10.02
CA ARG A 213 19.36 -16.91 9.83
C ARG A 213 19.36 -15.50 10.42
N ILE A 214 18.96 -14.51 9.63
CA ILE A 214 18.62 -13.16 10.10
C ILE A 214 17.10 -13.04 10.31
N THR A 215 16.69 -12.02 11.06
CA THR A 215 15.28 -11.72 11.28
C THR A 215 14.98 -10.29 10.89
N LEU A 216 14.05 -10.12 9.94
CA LEU A 216 13.72 -8.79 9.44
C LEU A 216 12.45 -8.23 10.09
N GLY A 217 12.43 -6.91 10.26
CA GLY A 217 11.26 -6.14 10.64
C GLY A 217 10.97 -5.01 9.65
N SER A 218 9.82 -4.37 9.79
CA SER A 218 9.44 -3.20 8.98
C SER A 218 10.07 -1.94 9.55
N THR A 219 10.69 -1.13 8.71
CA THR A 219 11.20 0.20 9.13
C THR A 219 10.11 1.26 9.24
N GLY A 220 8.97 1.04 8.57
CA GLY A 220 7.92 2.04 8.41
C GLY A 220 8.29 3.17 7.44
N PHE A 221 9.25 2.99 6.54
CA PHE A 221 9.48 3.90 5.41
C PHE A 221 9.79 3.12 4.13
N SER A 222 9.83 3.84 3.00
CA SER A 222 10.18 3.31 1.69
C SER A 222 11.44 3.96 1.13
N ALA A 223 12.12 3.26 0.24
CA ALA A 223 13.23 3.77 -0.53
C ALA A 223 13.02 3.36 -1.99
N ARG A 224 13.14 4.31 -2.92
CA ARG A 224 12.98 4.04 -4.37
C ARG A 224 11.66 3.33 -4.72
N GLY A 225 10.59 3.64 -3.98
CA GLY A 225 9.27 3.04 -4.22
C GLY A 225 9.06 1.66 -3.61
N HIS A 226 10.01 1.11 -2.85
CA HIS A 226 9.89 -0.19 -2.21
C HIS A 226 9.90 -0.08 -0.69
N HIS A 227 9.22 -1.00 -0.01
CA HIS A 227 9.25 -1.12 1.44
C HIS A 227 10.67 -1.44 1.93
N VAL A 228 11.14 -0.68 2.93
CA VAL A 228 12.45 -0.94 3.54
C VAL A 228 12.27 -1.82 4.77
N LEU A 229 12.99 -2.93 4.78
CA LEU A 229 13.11 -3.82 5.93
C LEU A 229 14.40 -3.52 6.69
N TYR A 230 14.44 -3.85 7.97
CA TYR A 230 15.67 -3.79 8.75
C TYR A 230 15.97 -5.13 9.40
N ASP A 231 17.24 -5.48 9.46
CA ASP A 231 17.72 -6.62 10.24
C ASP A 231 17.79 -6.25 11.72
N ARG A 232 17.14 -7.06 12.56
CA ARG A 232 17.10 -6.83 14.01
C ARG A 232 18.41 -7.10 14.71
N GLY A 233 19.29 -7.93 14.14
CA GLY A 233 20.63 -8.19 14.70
C GLY A 233 21.56 -7.01 14.48
N THR A 234 21.65 -6.55 13.22
CA THR A 234 22.69 -5.60 12.79
C THR A 234 22.21 -4.18 12.50
N GLU A 235 20.90 -3.93 12.51
CA GLU A 235 20.25 -2.71 12.00
C GLU A 235 20.54 -2.41 10.51
N SER A 236 21.06 -3.39 9.76
CA SER A 236 21.22 -3.28 8.31
C SER A 236 19.87 -3.08 7.63
N LEU A 237 19.83 -2.25 6.58
CA LEU A 237 18.61 -1.96 5.84
C LEU A 237 18.58 -2.71 4.52
N TRP A 238 17.38 -3.19 4.17
CA TRP A 238 17.13 -4.12 3.08
C TRP A 238 15.97 -3.62 2.23
N THR A 239 16.08 -3.77 0.92
CA THR A 239 15.01 -3.45 -0.03
C THR A 239 15.03 -4.43 -1.19
N GLU A 240 13.90 -4.57 -1.85
CA GLU A 240 13.75 -5.49 -2.98
C GLU A 240 14.51 -4.98 -4.20
N ASN A 241 14.99 -5.93 -4.99
CA ASN A 241 15.58 -5.75 -6.31
C ASN A 241 15.18 -6.98 -7.14
N ASP A 242 15.12 -6.86 -8.47
CA ASP A 242 14.44 -7.77 -9.41
C ASP A 242 14.48 -9.28 -9.08
N ASP A 243 15.57 -9.80 -8.52
CA ASP A 243 15.73 -11.23 -8.17
C ASP A 243 16.12 -11.52 -6.70
N ALA A 244 16.17 -10.52 -5.82
CA ALA A 244 16.65 -10.69 -4.44
C ALA A 244 16.28 -9.53 -3.51
N LEU A 245 16.22 -9.82 -2.21
CA LEU A 245 16.23 -8.79 -1.18
C LEU A 245 17.69 -8.40 -0.87
N VAL A 246 18.05 -7.13 -1.07
CA VAL A 246 19.44 -6.67 -1.02
C VAL A 246 19.63 -5.65 0.10
N SER A 247 20.67 -5.87 0.91
CA SER A 247 21.07 -4.89 1.91
C SER A 247 21.79 -3.73 1.26
N PHE A 248 21.32 -2.51 1.50
CA PHE A 248 21.94 -1.29 0.94
C PHE A 248 22.63 -0.43 1.99
N SER A 249 22.46 -0.72 3.29
CA SER A 249 23.08 0.00 4.39
C SER A 249 23.35 -0.92 5.58
N GLY A 250 24.33 -0.55 6.42
CA GLY A 250 24.71 -1.27 7.63
C GLY A 250 25.70 -2.42 7.41
N PRO A 251 26.00 -3.22 8.45
CA PRO A 251 26.99 -4.29 8.42
C PRO A 251 26.81 -5.35 7.31
N HIS A 252 25.58 -5.56 6.84
CA HIS A 252 25.27 -6.49 5.75
C HIS A 252 25.20 -5.85 4.37
N LYS A 253 25.59 -4.58 4.20
CA LYS A 253 25.58 -3.89 2.90
C LYS A 253 26.19 -4.75 1.78
N GLY A 254 25.45 -4.87 0.68
CA GLY A 254 25.81 -5.67 -0.50
C GLY A 254 25.48 -7.16 -0.39
N LYS A 255 25.11 -7.68 0.78
CA LYS A 255 24.59 -9.04 0.93
C LYS A 255 23.18 -9.14 0.34
N LYS A 256 22.81 -10.35 -0.09
CA LYS A 256 21.55 -10.66 -0.74
C LYS A 256 20.89 -11.85 -0.06
N LEU A 257 19.58 -11.78 0.12
CA LEU A 257 18.74 -12.95 0.42
C LEU A 257 18.11 -13.42 -0.89
N ALA A 258 18.30 -14.70 -1.20
CA ALA A 258 17.82 -15.26 -2.46
C ALA A 258 16.30 -15.34 -2.47
N LEU A 259 15.69 -14.87 -3.55
CA LEU A 259 14.28 -15.12 -3.84
C LEU A 259 14.07 -16.63 -4.06
N VAL A 260 13.22 -17.24 -3.25
CA VAL A 260 12.80 -18.63 -3.38
C VAL A 260 11.68 -18.74 -4.41
N ARG A 261 10.68 -17.85 -4.31
CA ARG A 261 9.56 -17.72 -5.24
C ARG A 261 8.64 -16.57 -4.86
N HIS A 262 7.82 -16.19 -5.83
CA HIS A 262 6.62 -15.41 -5.65
C HIS A 262 5.41 -16.34 -5.46
N LEU A 263 4.50 -16.00 -4.54
CA LEU A 263 3.26 -16.72 -4.30
C LEU A 263 2.04 -15.85 -4.64
N ARG A 264 1.16 -16.40 -5.48
CA ARG A 264 -0.09 -15.74 -5.88
C ARG A 264 -1.20 -15.95 -4.86
N PRO A 265 -2.02 -14.92 -4.59
CA PRO A 265 -3.28 -15.08 -3.90
C PRO A 265 -4.18 -16.09 -4.63
N GLN A 266 -4.91 -16.89 -3.85
CA GLN A 266 -5.96 -17.78 -4.33
C GLN A 266 -7.06 -17.88 -3.26
N ALA A 267 -8.26 -18.30 -3.67
CA ALA A 267 -9.38 -18.43 -2.74
C ALA A 267 -9.09 -19.51 -1.68
N TRP A 268 -9.45 -19.21 -0.43
CA TRP A 268 -9.28 -20.13 0.70
C TRP A 268 -9.94 -21.49 0.45
N SER A 269 -11.15 -21.51 -0.13
CA SER A 269 -11.83 -22.76 -0.44
C SER A 269 -11.03 -23.65 -1.38
N GLU A 270 -10.43 -23.08 -2.43
CA GLU A 270 -9.65 -23.82 -3.41
C GLU A 270 -8.40 -24.42 -2.75
N TRP A 271 -7.63 -23.60 -2.05
CA TRP A 271 -6.44 -24.07 -1.33
C TRP A 271 -6.77 -25.15 -0.30
N LYS A 272 -7.85 -24.95 0.47
CA LYS A 272 -8.27 -25.87 1.53
C LYS A 272 -8.76 -27.21 0.99
N ASP A 273 -9.47 -27.21 -0.13
CA ASP A 273 -9.95 -28.46 -0.75
C ASP A 273 -8.76 -29.31 -1.22
N GLU A 274 -7.71 -28.68 -1.74
CA GLU A 274 -6.47 -29.34 -2.14
C GLU A 274 -5.55 -29.70 -0.96
N ASN A 275 -5.58 -28.90 0.12
CA ASN A 275 -4.67 -28.98 1.25
C ASN A 275 -5.43 -28.94 2.60
N PRO A 276 -6.29 -29.94 2.89
CA PRO A 276 -7.16 -29.93 4.06
C PRO A 276 -6.39 -29.99 5.39
N GLU A 277 -5.16 -30.51 5.35
CA GLU A 277 -4.26 -30.62 6.50
C GLU A 277 -3.24 -29.46 6.59
N SER A 278 -3.41 -28.41 5.78
CA SER A 278 -2.47 -27.29 5.80
C SER A 278 -2.41 -26.63 7.19
N ARG A 279 -1.25 -26.05 7.52
CA ARG A 279 -1.12 -25.13 8.65
C ARG A 279 -1.57 -23.75 8.20
N LEU A 280 -2.52 -23.18 8.92
CA LEU A 280 -3.03 -21.84 8.70
C LEU A 280 -2.37 -20.87 9.67
N LEU A 281 -1.81 -19.77 9.15
CA LEU A 281 -1.39 -18.65 9.97
C LEU A 281 -2.62 -17.98 10.59
N VAL A 282 -2.70 -18.00 11.91
CA VAL A 282 -3.84 -17.45 12.66
C VAL A 282 -3.44 -16.33 13.62
N GLY A 283 -2.17 -15.91 13.64
CA GLY A 283 -1.75 -14.82 14.52
C GLY A 283 -0.24 -14.82 14.77
N SER A 284 0.17 -14.04 15.76
CA SER A 284 1.50 -14.12 16.34
C SER A 284 1.41 -14.71 17.74
N LEU A 285 2.29 -15.65 18.07
CA LEU A 285 2.58 -15.95 19.47
C LEU A 285 3.21 -14.72 20.12
N ALA A 286 3.06 -14.59 21.45
CA ALA A 286 3.69 -13.51 22.18
C ALA A 286 5.19 -13.55 21.92
N ARG A 287 5.79 -12.38 21.66
CA ARG A 287 7.24 -12.26 21.60
C ARG A 287 7.79 -12.46 23.00
N THR A 288 8.06 -13.70 23.39
CA THR A 288 8.93 -14.00 24.53
C THR A 288 10.28 -13.36 24.22
N ALA A 289 10.79 -12.51 25.10
CA ALA A 289 12.03 -11.77 24.88
C ALA A 289 13.14 -12.73 24.45
N GLY A 290 13.50 -12.66 23.17
CA GLY A 290 14.37 -13.64 22.53
C GLY A 290 14.41 -13.46 21.02
N LEU A 291 14.84 -12.27 20.57
CA LEU A 291 15.51 -11.99 19.29
C LEU A 291 16.32 -10.72 19.54
N PRO A 292 17.67 -10.69 19.43
CA PRO A 292 18.55 -11.52 18.60
C PRO A 292 19.68 -12.22 19.39
N SER A 293 20.49 -13.03 18.73
CA SER A 293 21.91 -12.70 18.66
C SER A 293 22.40 -13.06 17.26
N ASP A 294 23.38 -12.32 16.76
CA ASP A 294 24.29 -12.92 15.80
C ASP A 294 24.86 -14.24 16.35
#